data_AF-A0A250LKT5-F1
#
_entry.id   AF-A0A250LKT5-F1
#
_cell.length_a   1.000
_cell.length_b   1.000
_cell.length_c   1.000
_cell.angle_alpha   90.00
_cell.angle_beta   90.00
_cell.angle_gamma   90.00
#
_symmetry.space_group_name_H-M   'P 1'
#
loop_
_entity.id
_entity.type
_entity.pdbx_description
1 polymer ?
#
loop_
_entity_poly.entity_id
_entity_poly.type
_entity_poly.pdbx_seq_one_letter_code
_entity_poly.pdbx_strand_id
1 'polypeptide(L)'
;MRGGDGLSDGGARDVVGVWHGHYWVEGATSSGTPFLADISADQFGWPSVVVLPLAEARSRYVPGNDKLCGQAVEDETRRMVQALEI
;
A
#
# COMPACT_ATOMS: atom_id res chain seq x y z
N MET A 1 1.74 -2.69 -6.96
CA MET A 1 1.39 -1.72 -5.91
C MET A 1 -0.11 -1.73 -5.71
N ARG A 2 -0.54 -1.51 -4.49
CA ARG A 2 -1.92 -1.22 -4.09
C ARG A 2 -1.90 0.02 -3.21
N GLY A 3 -3.04 0.67 -3.10
CA GLY A 3 -3.16 1.83 -2.24
C GLY A 3 -4.61 2.26 -2.09
N GLY A 4 -4.82 3.25 -1.24
CA GLY A 4 -6.10 3.90 -1.05
C GLY A 4 -5.95 5.27 -0.42
N ASP A 5 -7.05 6.04 -0.34
CA ASP A 5 -7.06 7.43 0.14
C ASP A 5 -7.31 7.57 1.65
N GLY A 6 -7.76 6.50 2.32
CA GLY A 6 -8.13 6.51 3.74
C GLY A 6 -9.46 7.17 4.05
N LEU A 7 -10.22 7.59 3.03
CA LEU A 7 -11.48 8.33 3.16
C LEU A 7 -12.64 7.59 2.51
N SER A 8 -12.53 7.33 1.21
CA SER A 8 -13.62 6.79 0.37
C SER A 8 -13.19 5.67 -0.56
N ASP A 9 -11.89 5.47 -0.75
CA ASP A 9 -11.30 4.51 -1.67
C ASP A 9 -10.19 3.72 -0.99
N GLY A 10 -10.57 2.87 -0.03
CA GLY A 10 -9.63 2.00 0.67
C GLY A 10 -8.61 2.75 1.53
N GLY A 11 -7.54 2.07 1.94
CA GLY A 11 -6.45 2.65 2.74
C GLY A 11 -5.87 1.66 3.76
N ALA A 12 -5.05 2.19 4.67
CA ALA A 12 -4.48 1.46 5.80
C ALA A 12 -5.08 1.95 7.12
N ARG A 13 -5.39 1.02 8.03
CA ARG A 13 -5.94 1.30 9.35
C ARG A 13 -4.85 1.30 10.39
N ASP A 14 -4.78 2.35 11.19
CA ASP A 14 -3.83 2.44 12.29
C ASP A 14 -4.26 1.60 13.51
N VAL A 15 -3.37 1.54 14.51
CA VAL A 15 -3.59 0.77 15.75
C VAL A 15 -4.76 1.27 16.60
N VAL A 16 -5.21 2.52 16.42
CA VAL A 16 -6.38 3.09 17.12
C VAL A 16 -7.66 3.01 16.28
N GLY A 17 -7.56 2.52 15.05
CA GLY A 17 -8.67 2.20 14.19
C GLY A 17 -9.05 3.28 13.17
N VAL A 18 -8.23 4.31 12.97
CA VAL A 18 -8.43 5.38 11.97
C VAL A 18 -7.85 4.95 10.63
N TRP A 19 -8.54 5.33 9.54
CA TRP A 19 -8.11 5.05 8.17
C TRP A 19 -7.25 6.17 7.60
N HIS A 20 -6.21 5.79 6.87
CA HIS A 20 -5.23 6.68 6.27
C HIS A 20 -4.95 6.29 4.82
N GLY A 21 -4.63 7.30 4.01
CA GLY A 21 -4.13 7.06 2.67
C GLY A 21 -2.74 6.44 2.73
N HIS A 22 -2.55 5.33 2.02
CA HIS A 22 -1.30 4.59 2.08
C HIS A 22 -1.09 3.69 0.86
N TYR A 23 0.17 3.35 0.56
CA TYR A 23 0.55 2.43 -0.49
C TYR A 23 1.33 1.23 0.06
N TRP A 24 1.08 0.06 -0.51
CA TRP A 24 1.76 -1.20 -0.14
C TRP A 24 1.95 -2.11 -1.35
N VAL A 25 2.67 -3.22 -1.15
CA VAL A 25 2.86 -4.26 -2.16
C VAL A 25 2.04 -5.49 -1.80
N GLU A 26 1.38 -6.07 -2.79
CA GLU A 26 0.82 -7.42 -2.71
C GLU A 26 1.57 -8.32 -3.69
N GLY A 27 1.78 -9.56 -3.31
CA GLY A 27 2.51 -10.54 -4.11
C GLY A 27 2.12 -11.96 -3.75
N ALA A 28 2.84 -12.93 -4.31
CA ALA A 28 2.72 -14.33 -3.97
C ALA A 28 4.10 -14.91 -3.64
N THR A 29 4.17 -15.80 -2.65
CA THR A 29 5.37 -16.59 -2.38
C THR A 29 5.69 -17.52 -3.56
N SER A 30 6.85 -18.16 -3.56
CA SER A 30 7.20 -19.19 -4.56
C SER A 30 6.21 -20.37 -4.58
N SER A 31 5.52 -20.63 -3.47
CA SER A 31 4.45 -21.63 -3.36
C SER A 31 3.07 -21.10 -3.79
N GLY A 32 2.98 -19.85 -4.27
CA GLY A 32 1.73 -19.23 -4.70
C GLY A 32 0.87 -18.66 -3.57
N THR A 33 1.39 -18.58 -2.33
CA THR A 33 0.63 -18.05 -1.20
C THR A 33 0.62 -16.52 -1.25
N PRO A 34 -0.57 -15.88 -1.33
CA PRO A 34 -0.65 -14.44 -1.44
C PRO A 34 -0.28 -13.74 -0.13
N PHE A 35 0.47 -12.65 -0.22
CA PHE A 35 0.90 -11.84 0.91
C PHE A 35 0.82 -10.35 0.61
N LEU A 36 0.79 -9.55 1.68
CA LEU A 36 0.97 -8.11 1.68
C LEU A 36 2.30 -7.78 2.35
N ALA A 37 3.03 -6.80 1.82
CA ALA A 37 4.18 -6.19 2.45
C ALA A 37 4.04 -4.66 2.48
N ASP A 38 4.20 -4.10 3.67
CA ASP A 38 4.23 -2.67 3.95
C ASP A 38 5.54 -2.35 4.68
N ILE A 39 6.33 -1.44 4.13
CA ILE A 39 7.68 -1.12 4.61
C ILE A 39 7.74 0.20 5.39
N SER A 40 6.60 0.85 5.60
CA SER A 40 6.49 2.08 6.39
C SER A 40 5.25 2.06 7.29
N ALA A 41 4.89 0.88 7.79
CA ALA A 41 3.69 0.70 8.60
C ALA A 41 3.79 1.38 9.98
N ASP A 42 5.00 1.76 10.41
CA ASP A 42 5.24 2.55 11.61
C ASP A 42 4.63 3.96 11.56
N GLN A 43 4.34 4.48 10.37
CA GLN A 43 3.52 5.68 10.19
C GLN A 43 2.13 5.56 10.85
N PHE A 44 1.66 4.33 11.07
CA PHE A 44 0.33 4.01 11.63
C PHE A 44 0.42 3.29 12.99
N GLY A 45 1.58 3.33 13.65
CA GLY A 45 1.81 2.71 14.95
C GLY A 45 2.04 1.19 14.92
N TRP A 46 2.19 0.60 13.74
CA TRP A 46 2.60 -0.80 13.57
C TRP A 46 4.14 -0.95 13.60
N PRO A 47 4.70 -2.16 13.59
CA PRO A 47 6.13 -2.34 13.34
C PRO A 47 6.53 -1.72 11.99
N SER A 48 7.77 -1.21 11.85
CA SER A 48 8.21 -0.51 10.63
C SER A 48 8.00 -1.33 9.35
N VAL A 49 8.19 -2.64 9.42
CA VAL A 49 7.87 -3.56 8.33
C VAL A 49 6.79 -4.54 8.77
N VAL A 50 5.72 -4.63 8.00
CA VAL A 50 4.63 -5.59 8.17
C VAL A 50 4.57 -6.49 6.93
N VAL A 51 4.65 -7.80 7.15
CA VAL A 51 4.38 -8.82 6.12
C VAL A 51 3.31 -9.75 6.67
N LEU A 52 2.19 -9.87 5.95
CA LEU A 52 1.03 -10.65 6.40
C LEU A 52 0.50 -11.53 5.26
N PRO A 53 -0.07 -12.70 5.58
CA PRO A 53 -0.95 -13.40 4.64
C PRO A 53 -2.05 -12.46 4.16
N LEU A 54 -2.33 -12.47 2.85
CA LEU A 54 -3.20 -11.44 2.27
C LEU A 54 -4.60 -11.41 2.89
N ALA A 55 -5.14 -12.58 3.25
CA ALA A 55 -6.44 -12.70 3.88
C ALA A 55 -6.51 -12.01 5.26
N GLU A 56 -5.46 -12.12 6.08
CA GLU A 56 -5.37 -11.45 7.37
C GLU A 56 -5.24 -9.93 7.19
N ALA A 57 -4.44 -9.53 6.20
CA ALA A 57 -4.15 -8.13 5.93
C ALA A 57 -5.41 -7.32 5.58
N ARG A 58 -6.46 -7.93 5.01
CA ARG A 58 -7.72 -7.25 4.63
C ARG A 58 -8.47 -6.60 5.79
N SER A 59 -8.20 -7.01 7.02
CA SER A 59 -8.75 -6.34 8.21
C SER A 59 -8.14 -4.95 8.48
N ARG A 60 -6.95 -4.68 7.92
CA ARG A 60 -6.16 -3.46 8.14
C ARG A 60 -5.85 -2.71 6.85
N TYR A 61 -5.84 -3.39 5.71
CA TYR A 61 -5.50 -2.86 4.40
C TYR A 61 -6.61 -3.19 3.41
N VAL A 62 -7.29 -2.15 2.93
CA VAL A 62 -8.35 -2.29 1.94
C VAL A 62 -7.86 -1.63 0.65
N PRO A 63 -7.65 -2.37 -0.44
CA PRO A 63 -7.25 -1.75 -1.70
C PRO A 63 -8.39 -0.87 -2.22
N GLY A 64 -8.03 0.35 -2.63
CA GLY A 64 -8.90 1.22 -3.40
C GLY A 64 -8.93 0.84 -4.87
N ASN A 65 -9.15 1.83 -5.74
CA ASN A 65 -9.22 1.66 -7.18
C ASN A 65 -7.82 1.46 -7.78
N ASP A 66 -7.54 0.22 -8.20
CA ASP A 66 -6.27 -0.17 -8.82
C ASP A 66 -5.85 0.70 -10.01
N LYS A 67 -6.81 1.21 -10.80
CA LYS A 67 -6.49 2.07 -11.96
C LYS A 67 -5.98 3.44 -11.51
N LEU A 68 -6.65 4.06 -10.54
CA LEU A 68 -6.23 5.35 -9.98
C LEU A 68 -4.88 5.21 -9.26
N CYS A 69 -4.72 4.15 -8.48
CA CYS A 69 -3.44 3.83 -7.84
C CYS A 69 -2.32 3.65 -8.87
N GLY A 70 -2.57 2.92 -9.96
CA GLY A 70 -1.60 2.73 -11.03
C GLY A 70 -1.17 4.05 -11.69
N GLN A 71 -2.15 4.90 -12.02
CA GLN A 71 -1.89 6.22 -12.62
C GLN A 71 -1.05 7.11 -11.71
N ALA A 72 -1.34 7.15 -10.40
CA ALA A 72 -0.57 7.94 -9.45
C ALA A 72 0.90 7.48 -9.38
N VAL A 73 1.15 6.16 -9.39
CA VAL A 73 2.52 5.60 -9.41
C VAL A 73 3.24 5.93 -10.71
N GLU A 74 2.57 5.83 -11.86
CA GLU A 74 3.13 6.16 -13.17
C GLU A 74 3.51 7.63 -13.30
N ASP A 75 2.63 8.54 -12.85
CA ASP A 75 2.87 9.98 -12.89
C ASP A 75 4.04 10.36 -11.97
N GLU A 76 4.11 9.79 -10.77
CA GLU A 76 5.23 10.03 -9.85
C GLU A 76 6.55 9.46 -10.39
N THR A 77 6.53 8.27 -10.98
CA THR A 77 7.70 7.68 -11.63
C THR A 77 8.20 8.58 -12.76
N ARG A 78 7.30 9.09 -13.61
CA ARG A 78 7.64 10.02 -14.69
C ARG A 78 8.29 11.30 -14.13
N ARG A 79 7.74 11.86 -13.05
CA ARG A 79 8.27 13.05 -12.37
C ARG A 79 9.69 12.81 -11.84
N MET A 80 9.92 11.65 -11.20
CA MET A 80 11.23 11.30 -10.66
C MET A 80 12.29 11.09 -11.76
N VAL A 81 11.95 10.41 -12.85
CA VAL A 81 12.88 10.20 -13.98
C VAL A 81 13.26 11.52 -14.62
N GLN A 82 12.30 12.40 -14.89
CA GLN A 82 12.57 13.73 -15.46
C GLN A 82 13.48 14.59 -14.56
N ALA A 83 13.35 14.46 -13.24
CA ALA A 83 14.20 15.19 -12.30
C ALA A 83 15.68 14.75 -12.32
N LEU A 84 15.98 13.56 -12.85
CA LEU A 84 17.34 13.03 -13.00
C LEU A 84 18.00 13.40 -14.34
N GLU A 85 17.24 13.93 -15.30
CA GLU A 85 17.72 14.35 -16.62
C GLU A 85 18.19 15.82 -16.65
N ILE A 86 18.38 16.42 -15.47
CA ILE A 86 18.85 17.80 -15.24
C ILE A 86 20.32 17.78 -14.81
#